data_AF-A0A4Y7M0L5-F1
#
_entry.id   AF-A0A4Y7M0L5-F1
#
_cell.length_a   1.000
_cell.length_b   1.000
_cell.length_c   1.000
_cell.angle_alpha   90.00
_cell.angle_beta   90.00
_cell.angle_gamma   90.00
#
_symmetry.space_group_name_H-M   'P 1'
#
loop_
_entity.id
_entity.type
_entity.pdbx_description
1 polymer ?
#
loop_
_entity_poly.entity_id
_entity_poly.type
_entity_poly.pdbx_seq_one_letter_code
_entity_poly.pdbx_strand_id
1 'polypeptide(L)'
;MEEYSLSILTYRQTEFEELPVIPLMFMIHEEKLEKSHNFFFMRLSELIPDLVTVETMIIATENEEAVSNAIKKYIPHVTMYRNWQHALQDITKNLRDLEITDCQEVKEYESDFIRLLDQESCECNAAKDTKLPDITDGSEKEACVGSVVANHYNQLSERGVAERKESRIFHMRNLNNWIKSRIIGNILDRIRRENGPHCRLNVLDLGCGKGGDLLKWERGHVHHVVCADIAETSIEQCKERYAKLKHRSRHVFSAEFIAADCSKENIMERMENREMKIDLVSCQFAFHYSFESLPQAQQMLANVSNNLQPGGYFIGTTTDAYDIIRRLGRAQNPGNRKFGNPIFSVEFPLETALDPPPLFGAKYNFHLEEVVDCPEFLVHFPTFEKLASKHGLTLVQKTRFEDFVPQELEHGKDLLMRMKALEAYPPFADQEPVSQVHTDYHHAQEYLDSSPTTDGFRPKIGTLSKAEWEAVSLYLVYIFRKEDLKKDRKRRHSTSSNEEENPGDKGKRHVLD
;
A
#
# COMPACT_ATOMS: atom_id res chain seq x y z
N MET A 1 -47.50 -9.05 33.54
CA MET A 1 -46.08 -8.68 33.55
C MET A 1 -46.03 -7.25 33.09
N GLU A 2 -45.49 -6.34 33.89
CA GLU A 2 -45.26 -4.97 33.43
C GLU A 2 -44.20 -5.02 32.32
N GLU A 3 -44.51 -4.45 31.16
CA GLU A 3 -43.59 -4.38 30.03
C GLU A 3 -42.67 -3.17 30.24
N TYR A 4 -41.42 -3.43 30.61
CA TYR A 4 -40.40 -2.39 30.68
C TYR A 4 -39.68 -2.25 29.34
N SER A 5 -39.41 -1.01 28.96
CA SER A 5 -38.58 -0.64 27.82
C SER A 5 -37.13 -0.43 28.24
N LEU A 6 -36.20 -0.78 27.34
CA LEU A 6 -34.76 -0.56 27.50
C LEU A 6 -34.26 0.41 26.45
N SER A 7 -33.64 1.50 26.88
CA SER A 7 -32.87 2.41 26.02
C SER A 7 -31.39 2.23 26.28
N ILE A 8 -30.61 2.07 25.21
CA ILE A 8 -29.17 1.81 25.26
C ILE A 8 -28.45 2.95 24.57
N LEU A 9 -27.50 3.58 25.26
CA LEU A 9 -26.52 4.46 24.65
C LEU A 9 -25.27 3.66 24.34
N THR A 10 -24.95 3.51 23.06
CA THR A 10 -23.73 2.86 22.60
C THR A 10 -22.76 3.88 22.05
N TYR A 11 -21.48 3.66 22.30
CA TYR A 11 -20.39 4.45 21.75
C TYR A 11 -19.59 3.61 20.76
N ARG A 12 -19.28 4.22 19.62
CA ARG A 12 -18.42 3.62 18.61
C ARG A 12 -17.12 4.39 18.61
N GLN A 13 -16.04 3.71 18.98
CA GLN A 13 -14.71 4.32 18.91
C GLN A 13 -14.19 4.23 17.48
N THR A 14 -14.09 5.37 16.82
CA THR A 14 -13.63 5.49 15.43
C THR A 14 -12.12 5.35 15.30
N GLU A 15 -11.38 5.47 16.40
CA GLU A 15 -9.91 5.32 16.43
C GLU A 15 -9.44 3.86 16.36
N PHE A 16 -10.29 2.87 16.67
CA PHE A 16 -9.92 1.44 16.59
C PHE A 16 -10.34 0.83 15.26
N GLU A 17 -9.47 0.04 14.63
CA GLU A 17 -9.74 -0.64 13.35
C GLU A 17 -10.93 -1.61 13.40
N GLU A 18 -11.17 -2.26 14.55
CA GLU A 18 -12.32 -3.16 14.74
C GLU A 18 -13.64 -2.41 14.93
N LEU A 19 -13.57 -1.07 15.08
CA LEU A 19 -14.70 -0.17 15.31
C LEU A 19 -15.64 -0.70 16.40
N PRO A 20 -15.11 -1.05 17.60
CA PRO A 20 -15.89 -1.69 18.63
C PRO A 20 -17.03 -0.77 19.06
N VAL A 21 -18.23 -1.33 19.13
CA VAL A 21 -19.41 -0.67 19.68
C VAL A 21 -19.54 -1.10 21.13
N ILE A 22 -19.38 -0.15 22.03
CA ILE A 22 -19.34 -0.38 23.48
C ILE A 22 -20.59 0.25 24.09
N PRO A 23 -21.38 -0.49 24.88
CA PRO A 23 -22.48 0.10 25.63
C PRO A 23 -21.94 1.06 26.70
N LEU A 24 -22.34 2.32 26.66
CA LEU A 24 -21.97 3.32 27.67
C LEU A 24 -22.96 3.35 28.83
N MET A 25 -24.25 3.35 28.53
CA MET A 25 -25.28 3.52 29.56
C MET A 25 -26.60 2.87 29.14
N PHE A 26 -27.29 2.29 30.12
CA PHE A 26 -28.59 1.65 29.94
C PHE A 26 -29.63 2.39 30.78
N MET A 27 -30.83 2.57 30.24
CA MET A 27 -32.00 3.05 30.98
C MET A 27 -33.16 2.09 30.82
N ILE A 28 -33.64 1.60 31.96
CA ILE A 28 -34.88 0.83 32.03
C ILE A 28 -35.99 1.82 32.42
N HIS A 29 -37.07 1.85 31.66
CA HIS A 29 -38.22 2.73 31.90
C HIS A 29 -39.52 2.06 31.48
N GLU A 30 -40.62 2.43 32.10
CA GLU A 30 -41.95 1.90 31.79
C GLU A 30 -42.51 2.51 30.49
N GLU A 31 -42.25 3.80 30.28
CA GLU A 31 -42.75 4.55 29.12
C GLU A 31 -41.67 5.49 28.56
N LYS A 32 -41.60 5.57 27.22
CA LYS A 32 -40.72 6.45 26.43
C LYS A 32 -41.14 7.93 26.52
N LEU A 33 -41.08 8.51 27.71
CA LEU A 33 -41.47 9.90 27.94
C LEU A 33 -40.25 10.83 27.89
N GLU A 34 -40.46 12.07 27.43
CA GLU A 34 -39.38 13.07 27.37
C GLU A 34 -38.75 13.33 28.75
N LYS A 35 -39.55 13.27 29.84
CA LYS A 35 -39.03 13.39 31.21
C LYS A 35 -38.03 12.28 31.56
N SER A 36 -38.22 11.06 31.07
CA SER A 36 -37.34 9.91 31.30
C SER A 36 -36.01 10.11 30.57
N HIS A 37 -36.06 10.53 29.31
CA HIS A 37 -34.86 10.81 28.52
C HIS A 37 -34.13 12.07 29.00
N ASN A 38 -34.84 13.09 29.48
CA ASN A 38 -34.22 14.25 30.13
C ASN A 38 -33.42 13.83 31.37
N PHE A 39 -33.98 12.95 32.21
CA PHE A 39 -33.24 12.39 33.35
C PHE A 39 -32.01 11.60 32.89
N PHE A 40 -32.13 10.78 31.85
CA PHE A 40 -31.01 10.02 31.28
C PHE A 40 -29.85 10.91 30.83
N PHE A 41 -30.12 11.91 29.99
CA PHE A 41 -29.09 12.80 29.47
C PHE A 41 -28.53 13.77 30.52
N MET A 42 -29.33 14.15 31.53
CA MET A 42 -28.83 14.84 32.72
C MET A 42 -27.79 13.99 33.45
N ARG A 43 -28.11 12.72 33.74
CA ARG A 43 -27.15 11.80 34.40
C ARG A 43 -25.92 11.53 33.53
N LEU A 44 -26.08 11.43 32.21
CA LEU A 44 -24.96 11.31 31.28
C LEU A 44 -24.01 12.51 31.38
N SER A 45 -24.57 13.73 31.36
CA SER A 45 -23.79 14.97 31.45
C SER A 45 -23.04 15.12 32.78
N GLU A 46 -23.59 14.59 33.87
CA GLU A 46 -22.92 14.58 35.17
C GLU A 46 -21.81 13.52 35.26
N LEU A 47 -22.02 12.35 34.64
CA LEU A 47 -21.07 11.24 34.69
C LEU A 47 -19.90 11.42 33.73
N ILE A 48 -20.14 12.03 32.56
CA ILE A 48 -19.11 12.24 31.53
C ILE A 48 -19.25 13.68 30.99
N PRO A 49 -18.78 14.69 31.75
CA PRO A 49 -18.91 16.09 31.36
C PRO A 49 -18.26 16.42 30.01
N ASP A 50 -17.18 15.72 29.66
CA ASP A 50 -16.43 15.94 28.42
C ASP A 50 -17.27 15.69 27.16
N LEU A 51 -18.26 14.79 27.22
CA LEU A 51 -19.20 14.53 26.12
C LEU A 51 -20.11 15.75 25.83
N VAL A 52 -20.25 16.66 26.79
CA VAL A 52 -21.05 17.88 26.65
C VAL A 52 -20.23 19.04 26.08
N THR A 53 -18.91 18.88 25.92
CA THR A 53 -18.03 19.95 25.43
C THR A 53 -17.35 19.62 24.10
N VAL A 54 -17.42 18.37 23.66
CA VAL A 54 -16.72 17.90 22.47
C VAL A 54 -17.47 18.31 21.19
N GLU A 55 -16.84 19.14 20.36
CA GLU A 55 -17.45 19.67 19.13
C GLU A 55 -17.48 18.65 17.98
N THR A 56 -16.66 17.61 18.04
CA THR A 56 -16.54 16.59 16.98
C THR A 56 -17.48 15.39 17.18
N MET A 57 -18.27 15.36 18.26
CA MET A 57 -19.18 14.26 18.52
C MET A 57 -20.41 14.32 17.63
N ILE A 58 -20.82 13.14 17.17
CA ILE A 58 -22.02 12.92 16.37
C ILE A 58 -22.91 11.90 17.08
N ILE A 59 -24.21 12.14 17.11
CA ILE A 59 -25.19 11.19 17.65
C ILE A 59 -26.11 10.67 16.55
N ALA A 60 -26.18 9.35 16.39
CA ALA A 60 -27.20 8.69 15.58
C ALA A 60 -28.38 8.27 16.45
N THR A 61 -29.61 8.61 16.06
CA THR A 61 -30.83 8.29 16.80
C THR A 61 -31.97 7.91 15.85
N GLU A 62 -33.03 7.31 16.39
CA GLU A 62 -34.29 7.01 15.69
C GLU A 62 -35.11 8.29 15.40
N ASN A 63 -34.60 9.46 15.80
CA ASN A 63 -35.23 10.77 15.68
C ASN A 63 -36.61 10.87 16.36
N GLU A 64 -36.83 10.04 17.38
CA GLU A 64 -37.98 10.11 18.27
C GLU A 64 -37.98 11.46 19.02
N GLU A 65 -39.11 12.17 19.01
CA GLU A 65 -39.19 13.56 19.50
C GLU A 65 -38.75 13.69 20.96
N ALA A 66 -39.18 12.77 21.83
CA ALA A 66 -38.80 12.74 23.24
C ALA A 66 -37.28 12.58 23.46
N VAL A 67 -36.61 11.78 22.63
CA VAL A 67 -35.16 11.56 22.71
C VAL A 67 -34.40 12.75 22.12
N SER A 68 -34.87 13.25 20.97
CA SER A 68 -34.26 14.40 20.28
C SER A 68 -34.33 15.69 21.10
N ASN A 69 -35.44 15.93 21.79
CA ASN A 69 -35.59 17.07 22.69
C ASN A 69 -34.63 16.98 23.88
N ALA A 70 -34.49 15.79 24.47
CA ALA A 70 -33.55 15.56 25.56
C ALA A 70 -32.09 15.76 25.12
N ILE A 71 -31.68 15.22 23.96
CA ILE A 71 -30.32 15.43 23.42
C ILE A 71 -30.05 16.92 23.23
N LYS A 72 -30.93 17.65 22.54
CA LYS A 72 -30.77 19.09 22.30
C LYS A 72 -30.70 19.91 23.58
N LYS A 73 -31.40 19.50 24.63
CA LYS A 73 -31.40 20.19 25.93
C LYS A 73 -30.07 20.08 26.66
N TYR A 74 -29.44 18.90 26.64
CA TYR A 74 -28.22 18.64 27.41
C TYR A 74 -26.93 18.70 26.59
N ILE A 75 -27.00 18.53 25.27
CA ILE A 75 -25.86 18.57 24.35
C ILE A 75 -26.25 19.36 23.08
N PRO A 76 -26.48 20.68 23.19
CA PRO A 76 -27.13 21.48 22.14
C PRO A 76 -26.34 21.63 20.83
N HIS A 77 -25.02 21.41 20.86
CA HIS A 77 -24.10 21.59 19.73
C HIS A 77 -23.90 20.29 18.93
N VAL A 78 -24.40 19.15 19.41
CA VAL A 78 -24.16 17.86 18.76
C VAL A 78 -24.90 17.75 17.43
N THR A 79 -24.18 17.29 16.41
CA THR A 79 -24.82 16.97 15.13
C THR A 79 -25.57 15.64 15.27
N MET A 80 -26.86 15.65 14.94
CA MET A 80 -27.72 14.47 15.03
C MET A 80 -28.03 13.90 13.65
N TYR A 81 -27.79 12.61 13.47
CA TYR A 81 -28.18 11.86 12.27
C TYR A 81 -29.27 10.83 12.58
N ARG A 82 -30.01 10.45 11.55
CA ARG A 82 -30.95 9.34 11.62
C ARG A 82 -30.19 8.01 11.51
N ASN A 83 -30.56 7.04 12.33
CA ASN A 83 -30.11 5.67 12.14
C ASN A 83 -30.66 5.12 10.81
N TRP A 84 -29.77 4.58 9.97
CA TRP A 84 -30.09 4.07 8.63
C TRP A 84 -31.15 2.97 8.65
N GLN A 85 -31.19 2.13 9.70
CA GLN A 85 -32.19 1.06 9.82
C GLN A 85 -33.60 1.62 9.99
N HIS A 86 -33.75 2.75 10.69
CA HIS A 86 -35.03 3.43 10.85
C HIS A 86 -35.40 4.26 9.63
N ALA A 87 -34.42 4.84 8.93
CA ALA A 87 -34.64 5.46 7.64
C ALA A 87 -35.20 4.46 6.62
N LEU A 88 -34.72 3.21 6.63
CA LEU A 88 -35.25 2.14 5.80
C LEU A 88 -36.70 1.77 6.18
N GLN A 89 -37.00 1.67 7.48
CA GLN A 89 -38.37 1.40 7.95
C GLN A 89 -39.36 2.52 7.57
N ASP A 90 -38.95 3.78 7.67
CA ASP A 90 -39.72 4.93 7.22
C ASP A 90 -39.98 4.87 5.70
N ILE A 91 -38.98 4.47 4.91
CA ILE A 91 -39.14 4.26 3.47
C ILE A 91 -40.17 3.16 3.20
N THR A 92 -40.06 2.00 3.86
CA THR A 92 -41.03 0.92 3.70
C THR A 92 -42.44 1.37 4.08
N LYS A 93 -42.60 2.20 5.12
CA LYS A 93 -43.89 2.78 5.51
C LYS A 93 -44.43 3.75 4.45
N ASN A 94 -43.60 4.68 3.99
CA ASN A 94 -43.97 5.66 2.97
C ASN A 94 -44.36 4.98 1.64
N LEU A 95 -43.68 3.89 1.26
CA LEU A 95 -44.03 3.11 0.07
C LEU A 95 -45.42 2.47 0.20
N ARG A 96 -45.78 1.97 1.39
CA ARG A 96 -47.14 1.45 1.64
C ARG A 96 -48.21 2.54 1.56
N ASP A 97 -47.93 3.72 2.10
CA ASP A 97 -48.84 4.87 2.03
C ASP A 97 -49.05 5.35 0.57
N LEU A 98 -48.09 5.06 -0.31
CA LEU A 98 -48.16 5.28 -1.76
C LEU A 98 -48.75 4.09 -2.54
N GLU A 99 -49.33 3.10 -1.86
CA GLU A 99 -49.89 1.86 -2.43
C GLU A 99 -48.86 0.94 -3.12
N ILE A 100 -47.57 1.19 -2.96
CA ILE A 100 -46.48 0.36 -3.47
C ILE A 100 -46.24 -0.78 -2.48
N THR A 101 -46.79 -1.95 -2.79
CA THR A 101 -46.76 -3.14 -1.92
C THR A 101 -46.17 -4.38 -2.58
N ASP A 102 -45.82 -4.30 -3.86
CA ASP A 102 -45.15 -5.39 -4.56
C ASP A 102 -43.77 -5.66 -3.95
N CYS A 103 -43.51 -6.93 -3.64
CA CYS A 103 -42.31 -7.32 -2.89
C CYS A 103 -41.02 -7.14 -3.70
N GLN A 104 -41.09 -7.13 -5.03
CA GLN A 104 -39.92 -6.92 -5.88
C GLN A 104 -39.64 -5.43 -6.01
N GLU A 105 -40.68 -4.61 -6.22
CA GLU A 105 -40.58 -3.15 -6.31
C GLU A 105 -40.08 -2.53 -4.99
N VAL A 106 -40.59 -2.97 -3.83
CA VAL A 106 -40.11 -2.50 -2.52
C VAL A 106 -38.61 -2.80 -2.34
N LYS A 107 -38.13 -3.96 -2.77
CA LYS A 107 -36.70 -4.32 -2.68
C LYS A 107 -35.82 -3.48 -3.60
N GLU A 108 -36.33 -3.04 -4.74
CA GLU A 108 -35.62 -2.13 -5.63
C GLU A 108 -35.42 -0.77 -4.95
N TYR A 109 -36.46 -0.21 -4.31
CA TYR A 109 -36.35 1.02 -3.53
C TYR A 109 -35.41 0.89 -2.31
N GLU A 110 -35.46 -0.24 -1.58
CA GLU A 110 -34.52 -0.50 -0.48
C GLU A 110 -33.07 -0.58 -0.97
N SER A 111 -32.84 -1.23 -2.11
CA SER A 111 -31.50 -1.35 -2.72
C SER A 111 -31.00 0.00 -3.24
N ASP A 112 -31.87 0.81 -3.83
CA ASP A 112 -31.55 2.16 -4.28
C ASP A 112 -31.22 3.09 -3.11
N PHE A 113 -31.95 2.98 -2.00
CA PHE A 113 -31.64 3.73 -0.79
C PHE A 113 -30.27 3.36 -0.20
N ILE A 114 -29.95 2.06 -0.13
CA ILE A 114 -28.61 1.60 0.31
C ILE A 114 -27.53 2.13 -0.65
N ARG A 115 -27.78 2.08 -1.96
CA ARG A 115 -26.88 2.64 -2.96
C ARG A 115 -26.69 4.16 -2.79
N LEU A 116 -27.71 4.90 -2.38
CA LEU A 116 -27.62 6.33 -2.08
C LEU A 116 -26.83 6.61 -0.80
N LEU A 117 -26.91 5.73 0.21
CA LEU A 117 -26.08 5.84 1.43
C LEU A 117 -24.59 5.61 1.14
N ASP A 118 -24.28 4.72 0.19
CA ASP A 118 -22.91 4.41 -0.24
C ASP A 118 -22.36 5.41 -1.29
N GLN A 119 -23.17 6.38 -1.74
CA GLN A 119 -22.71 7.46 -2.61
C GLN A 119 -21.97 8.53 -1.80
N GLU A 120 -20.90 9.09 -2.38
CA GLU A 120 -20.21 10.26 -1.83
C GLU A 120 -21.19 11.42 -1.64
N SER A 121 -21.18 12.07 -0.47
CA SER A 121 -22.14 13.13 -0.13
C SER A 121 -22.02 14.34 -1.06
N CYS A 122 -23.15 14.91 -1.48
CA CYS A 122 -23.21 16.06 -2.41
C CYS A 122 -22.61 17.36 -1.85
N GLU A 123 -22.17 17.41 -0.59
CA GLU A 123 -21.38 18.54 -0.05
C GLU A 123 -20.02 18.65 -0.77
N CYS A 124 -19.53 17.58 -1.39
CA CYS A 124 -18.39 17.57 -2.31
C CYS A 124 -18.68 18.31 -3.65
N ASN A 125 -19.97 18.42 -4.03
CA ASN A 125 -20.40 18.85 -5.36
C ASN A 125 -21.07 20.24 -5.39
N ALA A 126 -21.53 20.76 -4.25
CA ALA A 126 -22.18 22.07 -4.17
C ALA A 126 -21.21 23.27 -4.28
N ALA A 127 -19.89 23.05 -4.23
CA ALA A 127 -18.89 24.10 -4.43
C ALA A 127 -18.56 24.41 -5.91
N LYS A 128 -19.27 23.79 -6.88
CA LYS A 128 -18.93 23.93 -8.31
C LYS A 128 -19.83 24.85 -9.14
N ASP A 129 -21.00 25.26 -8.66
CA ASP A 129 -21.90 26.11 -9.46
C ASP A 129 -22.57 27.22 -8.63
N THR A 130 -21.87 28.34 -8.46
CA THR A 130 -22.52 29.65 -8.33
C THR A 130 -21.55 30.75 -8.77
N LYS A 131 -21.81 31.35 -9.94
CA LYS A 131 -21.21 32.63 -10.32
C LYS A 131 -21.78 33.73 -9.43
N LEU A 132 -20.93 34.34 -8.60
CA LEU A 132 -21.11 35.68 -8.03
C LEU A 132 -19.73 36.39 -8.03
N PRO A 133 -19.74 37.74 -8.02
CA PRO A 133 -18.83 38.56 -8.80
C PRO A 133 -17.42 38.68 -8.21
N ASP A 134 -16.52 39.02 -9.12
CA ASP A 134 -15.11 39.37 -8.96
C ASP A 134 -14.80 40.08 -7.62
N ILE A 135 -14.26 39.31 -6.67
CA ILE A 135 -13.50 39.82 -5.53
C ILE A 135 -12.27 38.93 -5.39
N THR A 136 -11.13 39.54 -5.66
CA THR A 136 -9.78 38.99 -5.50
C THR A 136 -9.57 38.52 -4.07
N ASP A 137 -9.41 37.20 -3.87
CA ASP A 137 -8.54 36.70 -2.80
C ASP A 137 -7.98 35.33 -3.16
N GLY A 138 -6.66 35.17 -2.97
CA GLY A 138 -5.89 34.00 -3.38
C GLY A 138 -6.00 32.88 -2.35
N SER A 139 -6.51 31.72 -2.77
CA SER A 139 -6.25 30.45 -2.09
C SER A 139 -6.19 29.31 -3.09
N GLU A 140 -5.03 28.65 -3.13
CA GLU A 140 -4.72 27.54 -4.02
C GLU A 140 -5.53 26.30 -3.62
N LYS A 141 -6.24 25.68 -4.58
CA LYS A 141 -6.84 24.35 -4.39
C LYS A 141 -5.74 23.30 -4.34
N GLU A 142 -5.60 22.60 -3.21
CA GLU A 142 -4.68 21.45 -3.10
C GLU A 142 -5.00 20.39 -4.15
N ALA A 143 -4.00 20.06 -4.97
CA ALA A 143 -4.09 18.99 -5.97
C ALA A 143 -4.05 17.61 -5.29
N CYS A 144 -4.86 16.66 -5.77
CA CYS A 144 -4.81 15.26 -5.35
C CYS A 144 -3.39 14.68 -5.58
N VAL A 145 -2.83 13.96 -4.60
CA VAL A 145 -1.43 13.49 -4.65
C VAL A 145 -1.15 12.62 -5.88
N GLY A 146 -2.08 11.76 -6.28
CA GLY A 146 -1.96 10.98 -7.52
C GLY A 146 -1.74 11.85 -8.77
N SER A 147 -2.41 13.02 -8.88
CA SER A 147 -2.19 13.91 -10.02
C SER A 147 -0.85 14.63 -9.95
N VAL A 148 -0.35 14.95 -8.75
CA VAL A 148 1.01 15.49 -8.55
C VAL A 148 2.06 14.48 -9.02
N VAL A 149 1.93 13.21 -8.61
CA VAL A 149 2.83 12.13 -9.01
C VAL A 149 2.78 11.91 -10.52
N ALA A 150 1.58 11.80 -11.11
CA ALA A 150 1.41 11.63 -12.54
C ALA A 150 2.04 12.80 -13.34
N ASN A 151 1.80 14.04 -12.91
CA ASN A 151 2.36 15.23 -13.55
C ASN A 151 3.89 15.27 -13.46
N HIS A 152 4.48 14.91 -12.32
CA HIS A 152 5.92 14.82 -12.16
C HIS A 152 6.53 13.84 -13.18
N TYR A 153 6.00 12.62 -13.26
CA TYR A 153 6.50 11.61 -14.21
C TYR A 153 6.26 11.98 -15.68
N ASN A 154 5.16 12.68 -15.98
CA ASN A 154 4.87 13.22 -17.31
C ASN A 154 5.87 14.31 -17.74
N GLN A 155 6.36 15.13 -16.79
CA GLN A 155 7.29 16.24 -17.07
C GLN A 155 8.76 15.82 -17.08
N LEU A 156 9.11 14.72 -16.41
CA LEU A 156 10.47 14.17 -16.45
C LEU A 156 10.86 13.81 -17.90
N SER A 157 11.84 14.51 -18.46
CA SER A 157 12.35 14.22 -19.81
C SER A 157 13.05 12.86 -19.89
N GLU A 158 12.93 12.17 -21.03
CA GLU A 158 13.68 10.93 -21.26
C GLU A 158 15.15 11.25 -21.54
N ARG A 159 15.98 11.17 -20.51
CA ARG A 159 17.44 11.22 -20.69
C ARG A 159 17.93 9.93 -21.34
N GLY A 160 18.70 10.06 -22.41
CA GLY A 160 19.22 8.94 -23.20
C GLY A 160 20.22 8.07 -22.43
N VAL A 161 20.55 6.88 -22.95
CA VAL A 161 21.52 5.96 -22.31
C VAL A 161 22.90 6.60 -22.13
N ALA A 162 23.30 7.48 -23.05
CA ALA A 162 24.57 8.22 -22.97
C ALA A 162 24.57 9.22 -21.81
N GLU A 163 23.56 10.08 -21.72
CA GLU A 163 23.42 11.06 -20.63
C GLU A 163 23.31 10.41 -19.25
N ARG A 164 22.68 9.23 -19.15
CA ARG A 164 22.60 8.50 -17.88
C ARG A 164 23.96 8.03 -17.35
N LYS A 165 24.97 7.86 -18.21
CA LYS A 165 26.33 7.48 -17.77
C LYS A 165 27.05 8.61 -17.05
N GLU A 166 26.65 9.85 -17.33
CA GLU A 166 27.21 11.06 -16.72
C GLU A 166 26.46 11.43 -15.41
N SER A 167 25.46 10.64 -15.00
CA SER A 167 24.64 10.89 -13.81
C SER A 167 25.42 10.62 -12.51
N ARG A 168 25.29 11.52 -11.53
CA ARG A 168 25.85 11.37 -10.18
C ARG A 168 25.40 10.08 -9.47
N ILE A 169 24.28 9.53 -9.88
CA ILE A 169 23.68 8.31 -9.29
C ILE A 169 23.69 7.13 -10.28
N PHE A 170 24.60 7.12 -11.25
CA PHE A 170 24.72 6.08 -12.26
C PHE A 170 24.82 4.68 -11.66
N HIS A 171 25.73 4.47 -10.71
CA HIS A 171 25.94 3.17 -10.09
C HIS A 171 24.76 2.74 -9.24
N MET A 172 24.19 3.66 -8.44
CA MET A 172 22.94 3.42 -7.71
C MET A 172 21.78 2.98 -8.62
N ARG A 173 21.54 3.66 -9.75
CA ARG A 173 20.50 3.26 -10.73
C ARG A 173 20.75 1.86 -11.29
N ASN A 174 22.01 1.51 -11.53
CA ASN A 174 22.40 0.19 -12.01
C ASN A 174 22.22 -0.88 -10.92
N LEU A 175 22.53 -0.57 -9.65
CA LEU A 175 22.28 -1.45 -8.52
C LEU A 175 20.79 -1.71 -8.33
N ASN A 176 19.96 -0.67 -8.34
CA ASN A 176 18.49 -0.82 -8.27
C ASN A 176 17.99 -1.72 -9.41
N ASN A 177 18.48 -1.52 -10.64
CA ASN A 177 18.14 -2.39 -11.76
C ASN A 177 18.65 -3.83 -11.61
N TRP A 178 19.82 -4.03 -11.00
CA TRP A 178 20.36 -5.35 -10.72
C TRP A 178 19.52 -6.07 -9.67
N ILE A 179 19.16 -5.42 -8.56
CA ILE A 179 18.26 -5.96 -7.52
C ILE A 179 16.94 -6.41 -8.15
N LYS A 180 16.31 -5.54 -8.96
CA LYS A 180 15.10 -5.88 -9.72
C LYS A 180 15.30 -7.08 -10.65
N SER A 181 16.45 -7.16 -11.33
CA SER A 181 16.75 -8.30 -12.22
C SER A 181 16.89 -9.61 -11.43
N ARG A 182 17.49 -9.57 -10.24
CA ARG A 182 17.66 -10.74 -9.37
C ARG A 182 16.33 -11.24 -8.84
N ILE A 183 15.52 -10.37 -8.21
CA ILE A 183 14.22 -10.78 -7.65
C ILE A 183 13.28 -11.31 -8.75
N ILE A 184 13.20 -10.64 -9.90
CA ILE A 184 12.38 -11.07 -11.03
C ILE A 184 12.85 -12.43 -11.55
N GLY A 185 14.15 -12.57 -11.84
CA GLY A 185 14.71 -13.83 -12.35
C GLY A 185 14.49 -15.01 -11.40
N ASN A 186 14.79 -14.81 -10.11
CA ASN A 186 14.65 -15.85 -9.09
C ASN A 186 13.21 -16.36 -8.97
N ILE A 187 12.22 -15.45 -9.05
CA ILE A 187 10.80 -15.82 -8.95
C ILE A 187 10.29 -16.46 -10.24
N LEU A 188 10.67 -15.97 -11.42
CA LEU A 188 10.32 -16.63 -12.69
C LEU A 188 10.89 -18.05 -12.74
N ASP A 189 12.14 -18.25 -12.31
CA ASP A 189 12.76 -19.58 -12.23
C ASP A 189 12.07 -20.47 -11.19
N ARG A 190 11.64 -19.89 -10.07
CA ARG A 190 10.86 -20.62 -9.06
C ARG A 190 9.52 -21.10 -9.62
N ILE A 191 8.78 -20.24 -10.31
CA ILE A 191 7.51 -20.62 -10.94
C ILE A 191 7.75 -21.72 -11.98
N ARG A 192 8.81 -21.63 -12.80
CA ARG A 192 9.17 -22.68 -13.76
C ARG A 192 9.55 -24.01 -13.12
N ARG A 193 10.23 -24.00 -11.98
CA ARG A 193 10.53 -25.23 -11.23
C ARG A 193 9.26 -25.90 -10.71
N GLU A 194 8.26 -25.10 -10.32
CA GLU A 194 7.00 -25.59 -9.77
C GLU A 194 6.01 -26.06 -10.85
N ASN A 195 5.95 -25.34 -11.99
CA ASN A 195 4.94 -25.53 -13.03
C ASN A 195 5.48 -26.13 -14.35
N GLY A 196 6.79 -26.35 -14.44
CA GLY A 196 7.48 -26.88 -15.62
C GLY A 196 8.21 -25.80 -16.44
N PRO A 197 9.30 -26.16 -17.14
CA PRO A 197 10.19 -25.21 -17.81
C PRO A 197 9.53 -24.45 -18.97
N HIS A 198 8.46 -25.00 -19.54
CA HIS A 198 7.72 -24.42 -20.67
C HIS A 198 6.38 -23.80 -20.25
N CYS A 199 6.16 -23.54 -18.97
CA CYS A 199 4.96 -22.83 -18.52
C CYS A 199 4.89 -21.44 -19.18
N ARG A 200 3.66 -21.04 -19.56
CA ARG A 200 3.39 -19.70 -20.10
C ARG A 200 3.15 -18.77 -18.93
N LEU A 201 4.05 -17.80 -18.76
CA LEU A 201 4.04 -16.86 -17.65
C LEU A 201 3.37 -15.55 -18.05
N ASN A 202 2.25 -15.22 -17.45
CA ASN A 202 1.60 -13.92 -17.59
C ASN A 202 1.96 -13.03 -16.40
N VAL A 203 2.37 -11.80 -16.68
CA VAL A 203 2.84 -10.83 -15.68
C VAL A 203 1.93 -9.60 -15.67
N LEU A 204 1.65 -9.08 -14.48
CA LEU A 204 1.09 -7.75 -14.28
C LEU A 204 2.18 -6.85 -13.66
N ASP A 205 2.57 -5.79 -14.37
CA ASP A 205 3.58 -4.81 -13.95
C ASP A 205 2.87 -3.51 -13.52
N LEU A 206 2.66 -3.36 -12.21
CA LEU A 206 1.96 -2.23 -11.59
C LEU A 206 2.95 -1.10 -11.30
N GLY A 207 2.66 0.10 -11.80
CA GLY A 207 3.61 1.21 -11.79
C GLY A 207 4.77 0.96 -12.75
N CYS A 208 4.47 0.48 -13.96
CA CYS A 208 5.50 0.08 -14.93
C CYS A 208 6.37 1.26 -15.41
N GLY A 209 5.90 2.49 -15.16
CA GLY A 209 6.49 3.73 -15.64
C GLY A 209 6.77 3.67 -17.13
N LYS A 210 7.95 4.15 -17.51
CA LYS A 210 8.43 4.23 -18.90
C LYS A 210 8.91 2.88 -19.46
N GLY A 211 8.55 1.75 -18.84
CA GLY A 211 8.96 0.41 -19.26
C GLY A 211 10.42 0.07 -18.97
N GLY A 212 10.90 0.35 -17.75
CA GLY A 212 12.27 0.04 -17.33
C GLY A 212 12.56 -1.47 -17.18
N ASP A 213 11.49 -2.27 -17.02
CA ASP A 213 11.57 -3.70 -16.74
C ASP A 213 11.22 -4.58 -17.96
N LEU A 214 10.84 -3.99 -19.10
CA LEU A 214 10.54 -4.71 -20.35
C LEU A 214 11.64 -5.69 -20.79
N LEU A 215 12.91 -5.29 -20.69
CA LEU A 215 14.03 -6.18 -21.05
C LEU A 215 14.21 -7.33 -20.03
N LYS A 216 13.79 -7.13 -18.78
CA LYS A 216 13.81 -8.17 -17.74
C LYS A 216 12.73 -9.21 -18.05
N TRP A 217 11.55 -8.77 -18.48
CA TRP A 217 10.46 -9.62 -18.95
C TRP A 217 10.84 -10.42 -20.19
N GLU A 218 11.52 -9.81 -21.17
CA GLU A 218 11.98 -10.50 -22.39
C GLU A 218 13.04 -11.56 -22.10
N ARG A 219 14.07 -11.22 -21.32
CA ARG A 219 15.09 -12.18 -20.85
C ARG A 219 14.51 -13.26 -19.96
N GLY A 220 13.46 -12.91 -19.24
CA GLY A 220 12.67 -13.82 -18.43
C GLY A 220 11.78 -14.73 -19.24
N HIS A 221 11.75 -14.64 -20.58
CA HIS A 221 10.90 -15.43 -21.48
C HIS A 221 9.44 -15.53 -21.04
N VAL A 222 8.87 -14.41 -20.61
CA VAL A 222 7.45 -14.35 -20.24
C VAL A 222 6.58 -14.46 -21.48
N HIS A 223 5.33 -14.89 -21.31
CA HIS A 223 4.38 -15.07 -22.40
C HIS A 223 3.63 -13.76 -22.70
N HIS A 224 3.11 -13.12 -21.66
CA HIS A 224 2.32 -11.90 -21.74
C HIS A 224 2.64 -10.94 -20.59
N VAL A 225 2.59 -9.63 -20.84
CA VAL A 225 2.77 -8.59 -19.81
C VAL A 225 1.69 -7.53 -19.92
N VAL A 226 0.97 -7.29 -18.82
CA VAL A 226 0.09 -6.13 -18.67
C VAL A 226 0.85 -5.04 -17.93
N CYS A 227 1.07 -3.91 -18.59
CA CYS A 227 1.77 -2.74 -18.06
C CYS A 227 0.73 -1.70 -17.61
N ALA A 228 0.66 -1.38 -16.33
CA ALA A 228 -0.27 -0.38 -15.80
C ALA A 228 0.47 0.73 -15.05
N ASP A 229 0.10 1.99 -15.30
CA ASP A 229 0.68 3.16 -14.65
C ASP A 229 -0.31 4.33 -14.64
N ILE A 230 -0.20 5.22 -13.65
CA ILE A 230 -1.07 6.40 -13.52
C ILE A 230 -0.74 7.48 -14.57
N ALA A 231 0.51 7.54 -15.01
CA ALA A 231 0.99 8.56 -15.95
C ALA A 231 0.82 8.08 -17.41
N GLU A 232 -0.13 8.67 -18.13
CA GLU A 232 -0.40 8.35 -19.53
C GLU A 232 0.85 8.51 -20.43
N THR A 233 1.64 9.58 -20.24
CA THR A 233 2.89 9.78 -20.99
C THR A 233 3.91 8.67 -20.72
N SER A 234 3.98 8.18 -19.48
CA SER A 234 4.84 7.03 -19.13
C SER A 234 4.39 5.76 -19.87
N ILE A 235 3.08 5.54 -19.97
CA ILE A 235 2.51 4.43 -20.74
C ILE A 235 2.83 4.54 -22.24
N GLU A 236 2.70 5.71 -22.84
CA GLU A 236 3.06 5.91 -24.25
C GLU A 236 4.57 5.66 -24.49
N GLN A 237 5.43 6.14 -23.60
CA GLN A 237 6.87 5.85 -23.67
C GLN A 237 7.19 4.35 -23.47
N CYS A 238 6.44 3.67 -22.60
CA CYS A 238 6.53 2.22 -22.42
C CYS A 238 6.14 1.47 -23.70
N LYS A 239 5.05 1.87 -24.37
CA LYS A 239 4.60 1.33 -25.67
C LYS A 239 5.67 1.50 -26.75
N GLU A 240 6.25 2.69 -26.88
CA GLU A 240 7.33 2.94 -27.84
C GLU A 240 8.57 2.07 -27.60
N ARG A 241 8.96 1.92 -26.32
CA ARG A 241 10.10 1.08 -25.95
C ARG A 241 9.85 -0.39 -26.24
N TYR A 242 8.64 -0.86 -25.98
CA TYR A 242 8.22 -2.22 -26.34
C TYR A 242 8.20 -2.42 -27.85
N ALA A 243 7.70 -1.47 -28.64
CA ALA A 243 7.74 -1.56 -30.11
C ALA A 243 9.18 -1.70 -30.63
N LYS A 244 10.12 -0.89 -30.11
CA LYS A 244 11.56 -0.99 -30.41
C LYS A 244 12.13 -2.37 -30.02
N LEU A 245 11.71 -2.93 -28.88
CA LEU A 245 12.12 -4.27 -28.44
C LEU A 245 11.59 -5.36 -29.38
N LYS A 246 10.31 -5.29 -29.75
CA LYS A 246 9.64 -6.21 -30.68
C LYS A 246 10.25 -6.20 -32.08
N HIS A 247 10.76 -5.06 -32.54
CA HIS A 247 11.51 -4.99 -33.80
C HIS A 247 12.88 -5.68 -33.74
N ARG A 248 13.51 -5.76 -32.54
CA ARG A 248 14.87 -6.30 -32.36
C ARG A 248 14.90 -7.79 -32.01
N SER A 249 13.87 -8.30 -31.34
CA SER A 249 13.81 -9.69 -30.87
C SER A 249 12.66 -10.43 -31.54
N ARG A 250 12.94 -11.62 -32.07
CA ARG A 250 11.94 -12.47 -32.76
C ARG A 250 10.95 -13.13 -31.79
N HIS A 251 11.29 -13.23 -30.52
CA HIS A 251 10.53 -13.94 -29.49
C HIS A 251 10.30 -13.04 -28.28
N VAL A 252 9.51 -11.98 -28.47
CA VAL A 252 9.06 -11.08 -27.41
C VAL A 252 7.65 -11.48 -26.96
N PHE A 253 7.36 -11.31 -25.67
CA PHE A 253 6.03 -11.45 -25.09
C PHE A 253 4.99 -10.57 -25.80
N SER A 254 3.71 -10.95 -25.75
CA SER A 254 2.63 -10.01 -26.07
C SER A 254 2.43 -9.03 -24.91
N ALA A 255 1.99 -7.80 -25.19
CA ALA A 255 1.87 -6.78 -24.15
C ALA A 255 0.57 -5.99 -24.29
N GLU A 256 0.01 -5.63 -23.15
CA GLU A 256 -1.13 -4.72 -22.98
C GLU A 256 -0.69 -3.51 -22.13
N PHE A 257 -1.26 -2.33 -22.37
CA PHE A 257 -0.83 -1.08 -21.75
C PHE A 257 -2.02 -0.26 -21.26
N ILE A 258 -2.08 0.00 -19.96
CA ILE A 258 -3.23 0.61 -19.29
C ILE A 258 -2.78 1.87 -18.54
N ALA A 259 -3.31 3.03 -18.94
CA ALA A 259 -3.17 4.27 -18.17
C ALA A 259 -4.33 4.35 -17.16
N ALA A 260 -4.04 4.11 -15.88
CA ALA A 260 -5.03 4.08 -14.81
C ALA A 260 -4.40 4.30 -13.43
N ASP A 261 -5.13 4.94 -12.51
CA ASP A 261 -4.74 4.99 -11.11
C ASP A 261 -5.00 3.62 -10.47
N CYS A 262 -3.95 2.81 -10.37
CA CYS A 262 -4.01 1.46 -9.82
C CYS A 262 -4.42 1.41 -8.33
N SER A 263 -4.46 2.56 -7.65
CA SER A 263 -4.95 2.69 -6.28
C SER A 263 -6.43 3.09 -6.19
N LYS A 264 -7.08 3.46 -7.30
CA LYS A 264 -8.49 3.88 -7.33
C LYS A 264 -9.35 3.11 -8.32
N GLU A 265 -8.72 2.47 -9.30
CA GLU A 265 -9.40 1.78 -10.39
C GLU A 265 -9.14 0.28 -10.36
N ASN A 266 -10.10 -0.48 -10.87
CA ASN A 266 -9.99 -1.93 -11.02
C ASN A 266 -9.30 -2.27 -12.36
N ILE A 267 -8.04 -2.71 -12.29
CA ILE A 267 -7.24 -3.02 -13.49
C ILE A 267 -7.80 -4.22 -14.26
N MET A 268 -8.39 -5.19 -13.56
CA MET A 268 -9.04 -6.35 -14.20
C MET A 268 -10.13 -5.93 -15.19
N GLU A 269 -10.88 -4.86 -14.89
CA GLU A 269 -11.97 -4.38 -15.76
C GLU A 269 -11.46 -3.67 -17.01
N ARG A 270 -10.23 -3.15 -16.94
CA ARG A 270 -9.51 -2.46 -18.01
C ARG A 270 -8.75 -3.43 -18.93
N MET A 271 -8.48 -4.65 -18.47
CA MET A 271 -7.77 -5.68 -19.24
C MET A 271 -8.60 -6.19 -20.44
N GLU A 272 -7.93 -6.45 -21.57
CA GLU A 272 -8.54 -7.07 -22.76
C GLU A 272 -9.19 -8.43 -22.43
N ASN A 273 -8.52 -9.23 -21.59
CA ASN A 273 -9.04 -10.49 -21.08
C ASN A 273 -9.13 -10.45 -19.54
N ARG A 274 -10.33 -10.18 -19.04
CA ARG A 274 -10.64 -10.11 -17.61
C ARG A 274 -10.42 -11.42 -16.86
N GLU A 275 -10.49 -12.55 -17.55
CA GLU A 275 -10.30 -13.89 -16.98
C GLU A 275 -8.84 -14.37 -17.07
N MET A 276 -7.92 -13.52 -17.55
CA MET A 276 -6.52 -13.87 -17.65
C MET A 276 -5.98 -14.24 -16.26
N LYS A 277 -5.33 -15.40 -16.18
CA LYS A 277 -4.62 -15.83 -14.98
C LYS A 277 -3.22 -15.24 -15.02
N ILE A 278 -2.86 -14.54 -13.95
CA ILE A 278 -1.55 -13.94 -13.75
C ILE A 278 -0.71 -14.87 -12.86
N ASP A 279 0.54 -15.11 -13.26
CA ASP A 279 1.51 -15.92 -12.52
C ASP A 279 2.35 -15.06 -11.56
N LEU A 280 2.61 -13.81 -11.95
CA LEU A 280 3.47 -12.87 -11.24
C LEU A 280 2.90 -11.46 -11.33
N VAL A 281 2.74 -10.81 -10.17
CA VAL A 281 2.53 -9.36 -10.09
C VAL A 281 3.82 -8.70 -9.59
N SER A 282 4.27 -7.65 -10.27
CA SER A 282 5.45 -6.86 -9.92
C SER A 282 5.03 -5.42 -9.64
N CYS A 283 5.44 -4.86 -8.50
CA CYS A 283 5.22 -3.46 -8.13
C CYS A 283 6.52 -2.85 -7.61
N GLN A 284 7.30 -2.24 -8.50
CA GLN A 284 8.65 -1.77 -8.20
C GLN A 284 8.65 -0.27 -7.93
N PHE A 285 9.01 0.14 -6.71
CA PHE A 285 9.06 1.55 -6.32
C PHE A 285 7.75 2.33 -6.52
N ALA A 286 6.60 1.68 -6.39
CA ALA A 286 5.30 2.32 -6.60
C ALA A 286 4.28 2.08 -5.46
N PHE A 287 4.46 1.02 -4.68
CA PHE A 287 3.44 0.60 -3.70
C PHE A 287 3.20 1.62 -2.58
N HIS A 288 4.21 2.38 -2.17
CA HIS A 288 4.08 3.43 -1.15
C HIS A 288 3.14 4.56 -1.56
N TYR A 289 2.91 4.81 -2.86
CA TYR A 289 1.92 5.82 -3.30
C TYR A 289 0.49 5.43 -2.94
N SER A 290 0.17 4.12 -2.81
CA SER A 290 -1.18 3.70 -2.42
C SER A 290 -1.45 3.84 -0.92
N PHE A 291 -0.45 4.16 -0.09
CA PHE A 291 -0.60 4.34 1.35
C PHE A 291 -1.13 5.73 1.74
N GLU A 292 -1.57 6.53 0.77
CA GLU A 292 -2.33 7.77 0.98
C GLU A 292 -3.56 7.53 1.86
N SER A 293 -4.30 6.45 1.62
CA SER A 293 -5.49 6.07 2.38
C SER A 293 -5.68 4.55 2.41
N LEU A 294 -6.43 4.05 3.39
CA LEU A 294 -6.78 2.64 3.48
C LEU A 294 -7.51 2.12 2.21
N PRO A 295 -8.54 2.81 1.67
CA PRO A 295 -9.21 2.38 0.44
C PRO A 295 -8.24 2.22 -0.73
N GLN A 296 -7.28 3.14 -0.87
CA GLN A 296 -6.29 3.08 -1.95
C GLN A 296 -5.35 1.89 -1.82
N ALA A 297 -4.86 1.61 -0.61
CA ALA A 297 -4.03 0.44 -0.35
C ALA A 297 -4.80 -0.87 -0.57
N GLN A 298 -6.08 -0.93 -0.19
CA GLN A 298 -6.95 -2.07 -0.43
C GLN A 298 -7.22 -2.29 -1.92
N GLN A 299 -7.49 -1.23 -2.68
CA GLN A 299 -7.71 -1.32 -4.12
C GLN A 299 -6.44 -1.77 -4.86
N MET A 300 -5.27 -1.25 -4.50
CA MET A 300 -3.99 -1.70 -5.04
C MET A 300 -3.78 -3.21 -4.77
N LEU A 301 -4.05 -3.68 -3.55
CA LEU A 301 -3.97 -5.10 -3.19
C LEU A 301 -5.05 -5.96 -3.87
N ALA A 302 -6.24 -5.42 -4.13
CA ALA A 302 -7.27 -6.08 -4.92
C ALA A 302 -6.78 -6.30 -6.36
N ASN A 303 -6.18 -5.28 -6.98
CA ASN A 303 -5.56 -5.39 -8.30
C ASN A 303 -4.43 -6.42 -8.35
N VAL A 304 -3.62 -6.52 -7.30
CA VAL A 304 -2.61 -7.59 -7.16
C VAL A 304 -3.27 -8.97 -7.10
N SER A 305 -4.39 -9.09 -6.39
CA SER A 305 -4.88 -10.38 -5.91
C SER A 305 -5.96 -11.02 -6.79
N ASN A 306 -6.74 -10.22 -7.52
CA ASN A 306 -7.93 -10.68 -8.26
C ASN A 306 -7.59 -11.70 -9.37
N ASN A 307 -6.57 -11.41 -10.18
CA ASN A 307 -6.15 -12.28 -11.29
C ASN A 307 -4.95 -13.17 -10.95
N LEU A 308 -4.30 -12.96 -9.79
CA LEU A 308 -3.16 -13.77 -9.37
C LEU A 308 -3.61 -15.17 -8.96
N GLN A 309 -3.14 -16.17 -9.70
CA GLN A 309 -3.52 -17.54 -9.46
C GLN A 309 -2.93 -18.09 -8.15
N PRO A 310 -3.58 -19.09 -7.52
CA PRO A 310 -2.99 -19.82 -6.40
C PRO A 310 -1.57 -20.31 -6.70
N GLY A 311 -0.65 -20.06 -5.78
CA GLY A 311 0.76 -20.37 -5.94
C GLY A 311 1.57 -19.33 -6.71
N GLY A 312 0.93 -18.35 -7.37
CA GLY A 312 1.57 -17.19 -7.99
C GLY A 312 2.19 -16.24 -6.95
N TYR A 313 2.99 -15.29 -7.44
CA TYR A 313 3.79 -14.41 -6.58
C TYR A 313 3.44 -12.93 -6.78
N PHE A 314 3.50 -12.17 -5.69
CA PHE A 314 3.50 -10.71 -5.72
C PHE A 314 4.85 -10.22 -5.18
N ILE A 315 5.58 -9.48 -6.01
CA ILE A 315 6.91 -8.97 -5.67
C ILE A 315 6.98 -7.47 -5.82
N GLY A 316 7.88 -6.85 -5.06
CA GLY A 316 8.11 -5.43 -5.21
C GLY A 316 9.21 -4.88 -4.34
N THR A 317 9.40 -3.58 -4.47
CA THR A 317 10.32 -2.79 -3.67
C THR A 317 9.60 -1.59 -3.11
N THR A 318 9.86 -1.28 -1.84
CA THR A 318 9.32 -0.09 -1.17
C THR A 318 10.28 0.38 -0.09
N THR A 319 10.04 1.57 0.46
CA THR A 319 10.82 2.13 1.56
C THR A 319 10.54 1.41 2.89
N ASP A 320 11.54 1.37 3.77
CA ASP A 320 11.42 0.87 5.14
C ASP A 320 11.01 2.03 6.08
N ALA A 321 9.74 2.04 6.50
CA ALA A 321 9.21 3.09 7.35
C ALA A 321 9.97 3.22 8.69
N TYR A 322 10.43 2.12 9.28
CA TYR A 322 11.19 2.20 10.54
C TYR A 322 12.53 2.88 10.33
N ASP A 323 13.16 2.65 9.18
CA ASP A 323 14.43 3.28 8.86
C ASP A 323 14.29 4.78 8.61
N ILE A 324 13.26 5.16 7.86
CA ILE A 324 12.95 6.58 7.61
C ILE A 324 12.73 7.31 8.94
N ILE A 325 11.88 6.78 9.82
CA ILE A 325 11.61 7.38 11.13
C ILE A 325 12.88 7.43 11.99
N ARG A 326 13.68 6.35 12.00
CA ARG A 326 14.96 6.29 12.74
C ARG A 326 15.94 7.37 12.28
N ARG A 327 16.08 7.59 10.97
CA ARG A 327 17.02 8.55 10.37
C ARG A 327 16.66 10.00 10.62
N LEU A 328 15.43 10.31 11.00
CA LEU A 328 15.08 11.65 11.49
C LEU A 328 15.84 12.01 12.79
N GLY A 329 16.38 11.04 13.54
CA GLY A 329 17.20 11.35 14.73
C GLY A 329 16.42 12.10 15.82
N ARG A 330 15.11 11.87 15.90
CA ARG A 330 14.20 12.63 16.79
C ARG A 330 14.41 12.36 18.27
N ALA A 331 15.10 11.26 18.60
CA ALA A 331 15.56 11.01 19.96
C ALA A 331 16.59 12.06 20.42
N GLN A 332 17.41 12.59 19.51
CA GLN A 332 18.39 13.65 19.81
C GLN A 332 17.80 15.04 19.55
N ASN A 333 16.97 15.19 18.52
CA ASN A 333 16.32 16.46 18.17
C ASN A 333 14.83 16.24 17.88
N PRO A 334 13.93 16.37 18.88
CA PRO A 334 12.51 16.07 18.73
C PRO A 334 11.79 16.85 17.62
N GLY A 335 12.29 18.06 17.29
CA GLY A 335 11.74 18.90 16.24
C GLY A 335 12.22 18.54 14.83
N ASN A 336 13.14 17.58 14.67
CA ASN A 336 13.67 17.26 13.35
C ASN A 336 12.63 16.57 12.47
N ARG A 337 12.46 17.10 11.25
CA ARG A 337 11.50 16.61 10.25
C ARG A 337 12.14 16.31 8.90
N LYS A 338 13.46 16.51 8.80
CA LYS A 338 14.21 16.35 7.55
C LYS A 338 15.51 15.59 7.79
N PHE A 339 15.86 14.74 6.85
CA PHE A 339 17.19 14.16 6.75
C PHE A 339 17.53 13.90 5.28
N GLY A 340 18.80 13.65 5.00
CA GLY A 340 19.27 13.41 3.65
C GLY A 340 20.75 13.67 3.52
N ASN A 341 21.21 13.66 2.29
CA ASN A 341 22.56 13.96 1.88
C ASN A 341 22.52 14.66 0.51
N PRO A 342 23.65 14.92 -0.17
CA PRO A 342 23.63 15.65 -1.43
C PRO A 342 22.81 15.01 -2.57
N ILE A 343 22.54 13.70 -2.53
CA ILE A 343 21.82 13.00 -3.62
C ILE A 343 20.35 12.75 -3.32
N PHE A 344 19.94 12.75 -2.04
CA PHE A 344 18.55 12.50 -1.65
C PHE A 344 18.16 13.29 -0.40
N SER A 345 16.88 13.61 -0.27
CA SER A 345 16.32 14.13 0.99
C SER A 345 14.91 13.62 1.23
N VAL A 346 14.59 13.45 2.51
CA VAL A 346 13.25 13.12 3.02
C VAL A 346 12.85 14.24 3.95
N GLU A 347 11.68 14.84 3.70
CA GLU A 347 11.14 15.92 4.52
C GLU A 347 9.66 15.68 4.83
N PHE A 348 9.32 15.66 6.11
CA PHE A 348 7.93 15.50 6.56
C PHE A 348 7.26 16.87 6.69
N PRO A 349 6.16 17.11 5.97
CA PRO A 349 5.35 18.32 6.13
C PRO A 349 4.78 18.46 7.55
N LEU A 350 4.62 19.69 8.04
CA LEU A 350 4.24 19.99 9.44
C LEU A 350 2.94 19.30 9.87
N GLU A 351 2.01 19.13 8.95
CA GLU A 351 0.73 18.45 9.12
C GLU A 351 0.85 16.94 9.33
N THR A 352 1.96 16.31 8.92
CA THR A 352 2.15 14.86 9.10
C THR A 352 2.54 14.57 10.54
N ALA A 353 1.65 13.93 11.31
CA ALA A 353 1.99 13.47 12.66
C ALA A 353 3.14 12.46 12.63
N LEU A 354 4.01 12.49 13.64
CA LEU A 354 5.21 11.63 13.72
C LEU A 354 5.34 10.85 15.04
N ASP A 355 4.50 11.12 16.06
CA ASP A 355 4.54 10.46 17.37
C ASP A 355 3.13 10.03 17.84
N PRO A 356 2.60 8.90 17.34
CA PRO A 356 3.12 8.10 16.23
C PRO A 356 2.70 8.65 14.86
N PRO A 357 3.36 8.26 13.76
CA PRO A 357 2.84 8.52 12.43
C PRO A 357 1.56 7.70 12.18
N PRO A 358 0.60 8.22 11.40
CA PRO A 358 -0.61 7.48 11.07
C PRO A 358 -0.29 6.29 10.16
N LEU A 359 -1.10 5.23 10.22
CA LEU A 359 -0.89 4.02 9.42
C LEU A 359 -1.07 4.25 7.90
N PHE A 360 -1.92 5.23 7.55
CA PHE A 360 -2.17 5.70 6.19
C PHE A 360 -2.12 7.23 6.19
N GLY A 361 -1.74 7.83 5.07
CA GLY A 361 -1.64 9.29 4.93
C GLY A 361 -0.41 9.90 5.61
N ALA A 362 0.53 9.10 6.13
CA ALA A 362 1.79 9.57 6.68
C ALA A 362 2.73 10.05 5.57
N LYS A 363 2.48 11.27 5.08
CA LYS A 363 3.11 11.89 3.92
C LYS A 363 4.54 12.36 4.21
N TYR A 364 5.44 12.15 3.27
CA TYR A 364 6.75 12.81 3.23
C TYR A 364 7.09 13.19 1.81
N ASN A 365 7.83 14.28 1.64
CA ASN A 365 8.40 14.64 0.35
C ASN A 365 9.72 13.89 0.19
N PHE A 366 9.84 13.12 -0.88
CA PHE A 366 11.05 12.42 -1.25
C PHE A 366 11.66 13.08 -2.48
N HIS A 367 12.90 13.56 -2.31
CA HIS A 367 13.71 14.09 -3.40
C HIS A 367 14.89 13.15 -3.62
N LEU A 368 15.11 12.75 -4.86
CA LEU A 368 16.28 12.03 -5.32
C LEU A 368 16.76 12.62 -6.64
N GLU A 369 18.02 13.03 -6.64
CA GLU A 369 18.66 13.74 -7.75
C GLU A 369 18.36 13.06 -9.10
N GLU A 370 17.79 13.82 -10.03
CA GLU A 370 17.45 13.39 -11.40
C GLU A 370 16.43 12.24 -11.56
N VAL A 371 15.80 11.76 -10.48
CA VAL A 371 14.88 10.62 -10.52
C VAL A 371 13.48 11.02 -10.12
N VAL A 372 13.32 11.58 -8.92
CA VAL A 372 12.02 11.81 -8.33
C VAL A 372 12.05 13.00 -7.38
N ASP A 373 10.98 13.79 -7.40
CA ASP A 373 10.69 14.84 -6.43
C ASP A 373 9.18 14.84 -6.22
N CYS A 374 8.72 13.94 -5.34
CA CYS A 374 7.30 13.63 -5.18
C CYS A 374 6.95 13.38 -3.72
N PRO A 375 5.69 13.67 -3.34
CA PRO A 375 5.12 13.16 -2.10
C PRO A 375 4.99 11.63 -2.15
N GLU A 376 5.42 10.96 -1.08
CA GLU A 376 5.28 9.54 -0.81
C GLU A 376 4.60 9.33 0.55
N PHE A 377 4.20 8.09 0.86
CA PHE A 377 3.58 7.74 2.14
C PHE A 377 4.31 6.61 2.83
N LEU A 378 4.44 6.69 4.16
CA LEU A 378 5.09 5.63 4.93
C LEU A 378 4.31 4.32 4.82
N VAL A 379 5.03 3.26 4.47
CA VAL A 379 4.49 1.90 4.46
C VAL A 379 4.87 1.22 5.75
N HIS A 380 3.97 1.26 6.74
CA HIS A 380 4.13 0.45 7.94
C HIS A 380 4.01 -1.04 7.57
N PHE A 381 5.14 -1.72 7.44
CA PHE A 381 5.21 -3.06 6.84
C PHE A 381 4.30 -4.09 7.53
N PRO A 382 4.16 -4.14 8.87
CA PRO A 382 3.20 -5.04 9.52
C PRO A 382 1.75 -4.78 9.08
N THR A 383 1.36 -3.53 8.88
CA THR A 383 0.03 -3.17 8.34
C THR A 383 -0.10 -3.65 6.90
N PHE A 384 0.92 -3.43 6.06
CA PHE A 384 0.94 -3.96 4.69
C PHE A 384 0.78 -5.48 4.66
N GLU A 385 1.57 -6.22 5.45
CA GLU A 385 1.47 -7.68 5.54
C GLU A 385 0.08 -8.13 6.01
N LYS A 386 -0.50 -7.45 7.00
CA LYS A 386 -1.84 -7.73 7.48
C LYS A 386 -2.89 -7.50 6.39
N LEU A 387 -2.82 -6.40 5.65
CA LEU A 387 -3.73 -6.16 4.52
C LEU A 387 -3.56 -7.21 3.43
N ALA A 388 -2.31 -7.53 3.04
CA ALA A 388 -2.02 -8.54 2.03
C ALA A 388 -2.63 -9.90 2.42
N SER A 389 -2.57 -10.28 3.70
CA SER A 389 -3.19 -11.52 4.20
C SER A 389 -4.72 -11.58 3.99
N LYS A 390 -5.43 -10.45 4.10
CA LYS A 390 -6.88 -10.36 3.80
C LYS A 390 -7.19 -10.65 2.32
N HIS A 391 -6.21 -10.44 1.45
CA HIS A 391 -6.27 -10.76 0.03
C HIS A 391 -5.69 -12.15 -0.30
N GLY A 392 -5.43 -13.00 0.70
CA GLY A 392 -4.89 -14.35 0.52
C GLY A 392 -3.43 -14.38 0.07
N LEU A 393 -2.64 -13.38 0.45
CA LEU A 393 -1.21 -13.30 0.18
C LEU A 393 -0.43 -13.55 1.47
N THR A 394 0.46 -14.55 1.46
CA THR A 394 1.34 -14.85 2.59
C THR A 394 2.74 -14.29 2.31
N LEU A 395 3.35 -13.63 3.29
CA LEU A 395 4.73 -13.15 3.17
C LEU A 395 5.69 -14.35 3.06
N VAL A 396 6.54 -14.32 2.05
CA VAL A 396 7.63 -15.30 1.83
C VAL A 396 8.96 -14.72 2.25
N GLN A 397 9.21 -13.46 1.91
CA GLN A 397 10.47 -12.78 2.17
C GLN A 397 10.28 -11.27 2.31
N LYS A 398 10.97 -10.68 3.28
CA LYS A 398 11.18 -9.25 3.45
C LYS A 398 12.67 -9.05 3.74
N THR A 399 13.37 -8.29 2.90
CA THR A 399 14.83 -8.12 3.04
C THR A 399 15.23 -6.71 2.64
N ARG A 400 15.96 -6.00 3.48
CA ARG A 400 16.50 -4.67 3.15
C ARG A 400 17.52 -4.80 2.03
N PHE A 401 17.70 -3.76 1.22
CA PHE A 401 18.63 -3.82 0.08
C PHE A 401 20.07 -4.11 0.53
N GLU A 402 20.49 -3.55 1.66
CA GLU A 402 21.83 -3.77 2.25
C GLU A 402 22.09 -5.23 2.64
N ASP A 403 21.04 -6.00 2.97
CA ASP A 403 21.14 -7.44 3.26
C ASP A 403 20.92 -8.28 1.99
N PHE A 404 20.05 -7.83 1.08
CA PHE A 404 19.72 -8.55 -0.14
C PHE A 404 20.89 -8.63 -1.11
N VAL A 405 21.64 -7.53 -1.26
CA VAL A 405 22.81 -7.47 -2.15
C VAL A 405 23.82 -8.56 -1.81
N PRO A 406 24.36 -8.67 -0.58
CA PRO A 406 25.33 -9.71 -0.25
C PRO A 406 24.77 -11.13 -0.35
N GLN A 407 23.48 -11.36 -0.05
CA GLN A 407 22.84 -12.67 -0.22
C GLN A 407 22.82 -13.14 -1.68
N GLU A 408 22.60 -12.21 -2.62
CA GLU A 408 22.52 -12.50 -4.05
C GLU A 408 23.85 -12.38 -4.79
N LEU A 409 24.93 -11.95 -4.11
CA LEU A 409 26.22 -11.73 -4.76
C LEU A 409 26.77 -13.01 -5.39
N GLU A 410 26.71 -14.16 -4.71
CA GLU A 410 27.27 -15.42 -5.21
C GLU A 410 26.70 -15.81 -6.60
N HIS A 411 25.39 -15.68 -6.76
CA HIS A 411 24.68 -16.06 -7.99
C HIS A 411 24.52 -14.91 -8.99
N GLY A 412 24.66 -13.66 -8.53
CA GLY A 412 24.39 -12.45 -9.32
C GLY A 412 25.61 -11.63 -9.69
N LYS A 413 26.82 -12.00 -9.25
CA LYS A 413 28.09 -11.25 -9.44
C LYS A 413 28.37 -10.89 -10.89
N ASP A 414 28.24 -11.84 -11.81
CA ASP A 414 28.55 -11.61 -13.23
C ASP A 414 27.60 -10.59 -13.86
N LEU A 415 26.32 -10.62 -13.45
CA LEU A 415 25.34 -9.62 -13.89
C LEU A 415 25.62 -8.26 -13.25
N LEU A 416 25.98 -8.23 -11.97
CA LEU A 416 26.33 -7.01 -11.24
C LEU A 416 27.47 -6.26 -11.92
N MET A 417 28.53 -6.99 -12.28
CA MET A 417 29.70 -6.47 -12.99
C MET A 417 29.34 -5.98 -14.40
N ARG A 418 28.60 -6.78 -15.18
CA ARG A 418 28.17 -6.38 -16.54
C ARG A 418 27.29 -5.14 -16.54
N MET A 419 26.48 -4.97 -15.50
CA MET A 419 25.62 -3.79 -15.33
C MET A 419 26.36 -2.58 -14.78
N LYS A 420 27.64 -2.71 -14.38
CA LYS A 420 28.38 -1.65 -13.66
C LYS A 420 27.58 -1.12 -12.47
N ALA A 421 26.96 -2.03 -11.73
CA ALA A 421 26.12 -1.72 -10.58
C ALA A 421 26.91 -1.22 -9.36
N LEU A 422 28.22 -1.48 -9.34
CA LEU A 422 29.15 -0.93 -8.38
C LEU A 422 30.27 -0.20 -9.10
N GLU A 423 30.79 0.83 -8.46
CA GLU A 423 31.97 1.59 -8.84
C GLU A 423 33.24 0.85 -8.41
N ALA A 424 34.29 0.89 -9.24
CA ALA A 424 35.57 0.33 -8.87
C ALA A 424 36.34 1.27 -7.94
N TYR A 425 36.77 0.76 -6.78
CA TYR A 425 37.57 1.48 -5.81
C TYR A 425 38.87 0.70 -5.46
N PRO A 426 40.05 1.35 -5.45
CA PRO A 426 40.31 2.69 -5.96
C PRO A 426 39.99 2.81 -7.46
N PRO A 427 39.73 4.02 -7.99
CA PRO A 427 39.37 4.21 -9.40
C PRO A 427 40.47 3.74 -10.35
N PHE A 428 40.12 3.49 -11.61
CA PHE A 428 41.11 3.19 -12.66
C PHE A 428 41.93 4.45 -13.00
N ALA A 429 43.14 4.29 -13.53
CA ALA A 429 44.07 5.41 -13.74
C ALA A 429 43.54 6.49 -14.69
N ASP A 430 42.58 6.13 -15.54
CA ASP A 430 41.89 6.98 -16.51
C ASP A 430 40.47 7.42 -16.06
N GLN A 431 40.09 7.15 -14.81
CA GLN A 431 38.76 7.41 -14.29
C GLN A 431 38.82 8.21 -13.00
N GLU A 432 37.91 9.16 -12.86
CA GLU A 432 37.64 9.83 -11.60
C GLU A 432 36.48 9.14 -10.87
N PRO A 433 36.49 9.16 -9.52
CA PRO A 433 35.36 8.64 -8.76
C PRO A 433 34.12 9.50 -8.99
N VAL A 434 32.94 8.87 -8.95
CA VAL A 434 31.65 9.55 -9.14
C VAL A 434 31.40 10.60 -8.05
N SER A 435 31.84 10.33 -6.81
CA SER A 435 31.89 11.36 -5.77
C SER A 435 33.28 11.98 -5.68
N GLN A 436 33.34 13.30 -5.77
CA GLN A 436 34.57 14.06 -5.51
C GLN A 436 34.81 14.29 -4.01
N VAL A 437 33.86 13.88 -3.16
CA VAL A 437 33.97 13.98 -1.70
C VAL A 437 34.74 12.78 -1.18
N HIS A 438 35.99 12.97 -0.74
CA HIS A 438 36.84 11.87 -0.28
C HIS A 438 36.21 11.05 0.86
N THR A 439 35.43 11.68 1.74
CA THR A 439 34.80 11.00 2.86
C THR A 439 33.74 9.98 2.45
N ASP A 440 33.25 10.06 1.21
CA ASP A 440 32.26 9.11 0.68
C ASP A 440 32.82 7.71 0.44
N TYR A 441 34.14 7.53 0.49
CA TYR A 441 34.78 6.22 0.29
C TYR A 441 35.60 5.75 1.50
N HIS A 442 35.44 6.38 2.66
CA HIS A 442 36.14 5.94 3.88
C HIS A 442 35.88 4.47 4.20
N HIS A 443 34.64 4.00 4.05
CA HIS A 443 34.30 2.59 4.31
C HIS A 443 35.02 1.63 3.35
N ALA A 444 35.20 2.03 2.08
CA ALA A 444 35.90 1.24 1.09
C ALA A 444 37.42 1.20 1.36
N GLN A 445 37.98 2.34 1.78
CA GLN A 445 39.38 2.45 2.20
C GLN A 445 39.65 1.62 3.46
N GLU A 446 38.83 1.73 4.50
CA GLU A 446 38.93 0.96 5.75
C GLU A 446 38.84 -0.55 5.50
N TYR A 447 37.96 -0.98 4.58
CA TYR A 447 37.87 -2.39 4.19
C TYR A 447 39.16 -2.89 3.52
N LEU A 448 39.75 -2.09 2.64
CA LEU A 448 41.03 -2.43 1.99
C LEU A 448 42.19 -2.47 2.98
N ASP A 449 42.22 -1.53 3.94
CA ASP A 449 43.27 -1.44 4.96
C ASP A 449 43.20 -2.56 5.99
N SER A 450 42.00 -3.10 6.25
CA SER A 450 41.78 -4.24 7.15
C SER A 450 41.93 -5.62 6.47
N SER A 451 41.96 -5.66 5.14
CA SER A 451 42.10 -6.91 4.37
C SER A 451 43.57 -7.35 4.28
N PRO A 452 43.89 -8.65 4.49
CA PRO A 452 45.26 -9.14 4.40
C PRO A 452 45.81 -8.95 2.98
N THR A 453 46.87 -8.16 2.85
CA THR A 453 47.58 -7.97 1.58
C THR A 453 48.34 -9.24 1.25
N THR A 454 47.85 -10.01 0.28
CA THR A 454 48.60 -11.11 -0.31
C THR A 454 49.57 -10.53 -1.34
N ASP A 455 50.88 -10.72 -1.11
CA ASP A 455 51.96 -10.45 -2.07
C ASP A 455 52.04 -9.03 -2.67
N GLY A 456 51.71 -8.00 -1.90
CA GLY A 456 51.82 -6.60 -2.34
C GLY A 456 50.80 -6.17 -3.40
N PHE A 457 49.85 -7.04 -3.75
CA PHE A 457 48.73 -6.71 -4.62
C PHE A 457 47.60 -6.09 -3.80
N ARG A 458 47.23 -4.84 -4.12
CA ARG A 458 46.01 -4.22 -3.57
C ARG A 458 44.83 -4.52 -4.51
N PRO A 459 43.87 -5.37 -4.10
CA PRO A 459 42.73 -5.68 -4.95
C PRO A 459 41.85 -4.43 -5.15
N LYS A 460 41.29 -4.29 -6.35
CA LYS A 460 40.17 -3.37 -6.59
C LYS A 460 38.89 -4.01 -6.08
N ILE A 461 38.08 -3.25 -5.38
CA ILE A 461 36.76 -3.66 -4.89
C ILE A 461 35.65 -2.91 -5.63
N GLY A 462 34.44 -3.46 -5.61
CA GLY A 462 33.24 -2.76 -6.05
C GLY A 462 32.54 -2.11 -4.86
N THR A 463 32.18 -0.83 -4.94
CA THR A 463 31.39 -0.13 -3.92
C THR A 463 30.44 0.89 -4.55
N LEU A 464 29.57 1.48 -3.74
CA LEU A 464 28.97 2.79 -4.02
C LEU A 464 29.63 3.86 -3.15
N SER A 465 29.43 5.13 -3.52
CA SER A 465 29.70 6.24 -2.60
C SER A 465 28.82 6.14 -1.35
N LYS A 466 29.27 6.65 -0.20
CA LYS A 466 28.49 6.65 1.04
C LYS A 466 27.10 7.27 0.84
N ALA A 467 27.04 8.38 0.11
CA ALA A 467 25.78 9.06 -0.18
C ALA A 467 24.77 8.15 -0.93
N GLU A 468 25.26 7.39 -1.94
CA GLU A 468 24.45 6.39 -2.65
C GLU A 468 24.05 5.22 -1.76
N TRP A 469 24.95 4.71 -0.92
CA TRP A 469 24.61 3.65 0.04
C TRP A 469 23.50 4.07 1.00
N GLU A 470 23.56 5.31 1.50
CA GLU A 470 22.52 5.86 2.36
C GLU A 470 21.16 5.96 1.65
N ALA A 471 21.12 6.31 0.36
CA ALA A 471 19.87 6.31 -0.40
C ALA A 471 19.32 4.90 -0.66
N VAL A 472 20.18 3.97 -1.10
CA VAL A 472 19.81 2.57 -1.43
C VAL A 472 19.28 1.84 -0.21
N SER A 473 19.88 2.05 0.96
CA SER A 473 19.52 1.38 2.21
C SER A 473 18.17 1.81 2.79
N LEU A 474 17.51 2.83 2.22
CA LEU A 474 16.11 3.15 2.56
C LEU A 474 15.12 2.08 2.10
N TYR A 475 15.50 1.26 1.12
CA TYR A 475 14.60 0.35 0.44
C TYR A 475 14.74 -1.09 0.92
N LEU A 476 13.63 -1.81 0.76
CA LEU A 476 13.55 -3.25 0.96
C LEU A 476 12.87 -3.93 -0.23
N VAL A 477 13.16 -5.22 -0.37
CA VAL A 477 12.48 -6.17 -1.22
C VAL A 477 11.39 -6.87 -0.40
N TYR A 478 10.23 -7.11 -1.00
CA TYR A 478 9.22 -8.01 -0.47
C TYR A 478 8.74 -9.02 -1.52
N ILE A 479 8.39 -10.22 -1.05
CA ILE A 479 7.86 -11.31 -1.85
C ILE A 479 6.70 -11.92 -1.07
N PHE A 480 5.51 -11.91 -1.66
CA PHE A 480 4.33 -12.61 -1.19
C PHE A 480 3.98 -13.75 -2.15
N ARG A 481 3.29 -14.77 -1.63
CA ARG A 481 2.73 -15.86 -2.42
C ARG A 481 1.23 -15.94 -2.22
N LYS A 482 0.49 -16.13 -3.31
CA LYS A 482 -0.96 -16.35 -3.27
C LYS A 482 -1.27 -17.74 -2.72
N GLU A 483 -2.10 -17.80 -1.69
CA GLU A 483 -2.52 -19.05 -1.06
C GLU A 483 -3.37 -19.92 -1.98
N ASP A 484 -3.26 -21.24 -1.79
CA ASP A 484 -4.12 -22.23 -2.43
C ASP A 484 -5.19 -22.70 -1.43
N LEU A 485 -6.28 -21.93 -1.36
CA LEU A 485 -7.42 -22.21 -0.48
C LEU A 485 -8.01 -23.62 -0.67
N LYS A 486 -7.79 -24.27 -1.83
CA LYS A 486 -8.23 -25.65 -2.08
C LYS A 486 -7.31 -26.69 -1.44
N LYS A 487 -6.00 -26.44 -1.36
CA LYS A 487 -5.05 -27.34 -0.66
C LYS A 487 -5.14 -27.20 0.86
N ASP A 488 -5.41 -26.00 1.38
CA ASP A 488 -5.50 -25.80 2.83
C ASP A 488 -6.77 -26.42 3.45
N ARG A 489 -7.88 -26.47 2.69
CA ARG A 489 -9.05 -27.29 3.08
C ARG A 489 -8.72 -28.78 3.17
N LYS A 490 -7.92 -29.32 2.25
CA LYS A 490 -7.45 -30.72 2.31
C LYS A 490 -6.52 -30.97 3.50
N ARG A 491 -5.60 -30.04 3.79
CA ARG A 491 -4.72 -30.13 4.98
C ARG A 491 -5.53 -30.13 6.28
N ARG A 492 -6.50 -29.21 6.42
CA ARG A 492 -7.38 -29.14 7.61
C ARG A 492 -8.27 -30.37 7.79
N HIS A 493 -8.76 -30.98 6.71
CA HIS A 493 -9.48 -32.27 6.79
C HIS A 493 -8.57 -33.47 7.07
N SER A 494 -7.30 -33.45 6.64
CA SER A 494 -6.35 -34.51 6.96
C SER A 494 -5.83 -34.46 8.40
N THR A 495 -5.80 -33.27 9.03
CA THR A 495 -5.49 -33.15 10.47
C THR A 495 -6.70 -33.46 11.35
N SER A 496 -7.93 -33.19 10.91
CA SER A 496 -9.14 -33.53 11.68
C SER A 496 -9.55 -35.01 11.61
N SER A 497 -8.91 -35.83 10.77
CA SER A 497 -9.20 -37.26 10.62
C SER A 497 -8.22 -38.17 11.37
N ASN A 498 -7.23 -37.60 12.06
CA ASN A 498 -6.26 -38.34 12.89
C ASN A 498 -6.48 -38.17 14.41
N GLU A 499 -7.57 -37.52 14.84
CA GLU A 499 -7.94 -37.34 16.25
C GLU A 499 -9.25 -38.08 16.62
N GLU A 500 -9.53 -39.23 16.01
CA GLU A 500 -10.44 -40.21 16.62
C GLU A 500 -9.60 -41.23 17.41
N GLU A 501 -9.51 -40.96 18.71
CA GLU A 501 -8.93 -41.85 19.71
C GLU A 501 -9.60 -43.23 19.67
N ASN A 502 -8.76 -44.25 19.50
CA ASN A 502 -9.13 -45.65 19.57
C ASN A 502 -9.09 -46.07 21.06
N PRO A 503 -10.21 -46.37 21.74
CA PRO A 503 -10.20 -46.73 23.14
C PRO A 503 -9.96 -48.24 23.26
N GLY A 504 -8.70 -48.65 23.29
CA GLY A 504 -8.36 -50.01 23.69
C GLY A 504 -7.04 -50.53 23.15
N ASP A 505 -5.96 -50.33 23.90
CA ASP A 505 -5.11 -51.49 24.20
C ASP A 505 -4.37 -51.29 25.53
N LYS A 506 -4.71 -52.15 26.50
CA LYS A 506 -3.97 -52.29 27.75
C LYS A 506 -2.85 -53.29 27.53
N GLY A 507 -1.64 -52.76 27.42
CA GLY A 507 -0.45 -53.36 28.00
C GLY A 507 0.23 -54.48 27.21
N LYS A 508 1.53 -54.28 26.96
CA LYS A 508 2.57 -55.22 27.39
C LYS A 508 3.94 -54.55 27.36
N ARG A 509 4.59 -54.57 28.51
CA ARG A 509 6.03 -54.38 28.68
C ARG A 509 6.77 -55.37 27.79
N HIS A 510 7.77 -54.91 27.07
CA HIS A 510 8.97 -55.72 26.82
C HIS A 510 10.20 -54.87 27.08
N VAL A 511 10.92 -55.28 28.14
CA VAL A 511 12.34 -55.03 28.38
C VAL A 511 13.12 -56.15 27.69
N LEU A 512 14.41 -55.89 27.41
CA LEU A 512 15.50 -56.70 26.83
C LEU A 512 15.82 -56.23 25.40
N ASP A 513 17.00 -55.72 25.05
CA ASP A 513 18.31 -55.56 25.73
C ASP A 513 18.94 -54.22 25.31
#